data_AF-A0A2V2PZI4-F1
#
_entry.id   AF-A0A2V2PZI4-F1
#
_cell.length_a   1.000
_cell.length_b   1.000
_cell.length_c   1.000
_cell.angle_alpha   90.00
_cell.angle_beta   90.00
_cell.angle_gamma   90.00
#
_symmetry.space_group_name_H-M   'P 1'
#
loop_
_entity.id
_entity.type
_entity.pdbx_description
1 polymer ?
#
loop_
_entity_poly.entity_id
_entity_poly.type
_entity_poly.pdbx_seq_one_letter_code
_entity_poly.pdbx_strand_id
1 'polypeptide(L)'
;VAALPAAFAGGGTRRWFGGRGESQRAEAQAARDAAAEAFYELDTAQRDLKISIETINAVDNSPRGRKAAEDFAALGRRIDEVSHAYITAVDSHDLDRDDLEPSVASRARTELTRAKDDLVRVKGELDRFGQGLGPLLGSAETQLARLAPAVERARQALLGASNALDAVRAAGLRADELAARLAALAPELTKLNQGAGKHGVAETLQRADVVLRDAE
;
A
#
# COMPACT_ATOMS: atom_id res chain seq x y z
N VAL A 1 86.69 -5.12 34.06
CA VAL A 1 85.76 -5.73 33.08
C VAL A 1 84.64 -6.36 33.88
N ALA A 2 83.41 -5.87 33.70
CA ALA A 2 82.30 -5.95 34.66
C ALA A 2 81.34 -7.13 34.43
N ALA A 3 80.58 -7.43 35.47
CA ALA A 3 79.78 -8.62 35.74
C ALA A 3 78.41 -8.71 35.03
N LEU A 4 77.87 -9.93 34.97
CA LEU A 4 76.45 -10.24 34.71
C LEU A 4 75.54 -9.69 35.80
N PRO A 5 74.27 -9.41 35.47
CA PRO A 5 73.21 -10.16 36.13
C PRO A 5 72.06 -10.58 35.21
N ALA A 6 71.43 -11.69 35.58
CA ALA A 6 70.11 -12.10 35.14
C ALA A 6 69.03 -11.19 35.78
N ALA A 7 67.98 -10.87 35.03
CA ALA A 7 66.68 -10.50 35.60
C ALA A 7 65.54 -10.71 34.58
N PHE A 8 64.69 -11.69 34.88
CA PHE A 8 63.32 -11.75 34.40
C PHE A 8 62.49 -10.66 35.10
N ALA A 9 61.87 -9.76 34.34
CA ALA A 9 60.70 -8.96 34.72
C ALA A 9 60.08 -8.47 33.40
N GLY A 10 58.89 -8.90 32.98
CA GLY A 10 57.65 -8.71 33.71
C GLY A 10 56.99 -7.44 33.19
N GLY A 11 56.24 -7.54 32.09
CA GLY A 11 55.57 -6.39 31.49
C GLY A 11 54.59 -6.72 30.36
N GLY A 12 54.09 -7.96 30.30
CA GLY A 12 52.90 -8.27 29.52
C GLY A 12 51.69 -7.67 30.24
N THR A 13 51.40 -6.39 29.98
CA THR A 13 50.09 -5.82 30.33
C THR A 13 49.09 -6.41 29.35
N ARG A 14 48.50 -7.52 29.80
CA ARG A 14 47.40 -8.25 29.20
C ARG A 14 46.27 -7.28 28.86
N ARG A 15 46.20 -6.85 27.60
CA ARG A 15 44.97 -6.33 26.98
C ARG A 15 44.06 -7.53 26.66
N TRP A 16 43.57 -8.22 27.70
CA TRP A 16 42.72 -9.41 27.56
C TRP A 16 41.27 -9.20 28.04
N PHE A 17 40.95 -8.02 28.58
CA PHE A 17 39.60 -7.69 29.07
C PHE A 17 38.77 -6.82 28.09
N GLY A 18 39.28 -6.48 26.91
CA GLY A 18 38.62 -5.58 25.95
C GLY A 18 37.89 -6.25 24.78
N GLY A 19 37.88 -7.58 24.66
CA GLY A 19 37.40 -8.26 23.45
C GLY A 19 35.93 -8.66 23.45
N ARG A 20 35.38 -9.09 24.60
CA ARG A 20 34.04 -9.70 24.65
C ARG A 20 32.91 -8.69 24.88
N GLY A 21 33.16 -7.62 25.63
CA GLY A 21 32.17 -6.54 25.82
C GLY A 21 31.98 -5.72 24.54
N GLU A 22 33.10 -5.35 23.92
CA GLU A 22 33.13 -4.65 22.62
C GLU A 22 32.46 -5.47 21.51
N SER A 23 32.75 -6.79 21.43
CA SER A 23 32.10 -7.69 20.48
C SER A 23 30.58 -7.78 20.69
N GLN A 24 30.11 -7.82 21.94
CA GLN A 24 28.67 -7.87 22.23
C GLN A 24 27.95 -6.56 21.89
N ARG A 25 28.61 -5.41 22.11
CA ARG A 25 28.10 -4.11 21.69
C ARG A 25 27.98 -4.02 20.17
N ALA A 26 29.03 -4.42 19.45
CA ALA A 26 29.02 -4.45 17.99
C ALA A 26 27.92 -5.38 17.43
N GLU A 27 27.72 -6.55 18.04
CA GLU A 27 26.63 -7.46 17.65
C GLU A 27 25.23 -6.87 17.94
N ALA A 28 25.07 -6.14 19.05
CA ALA A 28 23.82 -5.46 19.37
C ALA A 28 23.52 -4.30 18.41
N GLN A 29 24.54 -3.53 18.02
CA GLN A 29 24.43 -2.48 17.00
C GLN A 29 24.06 -3.09 15.63
N ALA A 30 24.72 -4.16 15.22
CA ALA A 30 24.36 -4.87 13.98
C ALA A 30 22.91 -5.39 14.00
N ALA A 31 22.42 -5.87 15.15
CA ALA A 31 21.03 -6.26 15.32
C ALA A 31 20.06 -5.06 15.23
N ARG A 32 20.45 -3.89 15.74
CA ARG A 32 19.67 -2.64 15.62
C ARG A 32 19.57 -2.21 14.16
N ASP A 33 20.68 -2.20 13.43
CA ASP A 33 20.71 -1.80 12.02
C ASP A 33 19.86 -2.74 11.16
N ALA A 34 19.98 -4.05 11.38
CA ALA A 34 19.16 -5.04 10.68
C ALA A 34 17.65 -4.90 11.01
N ALA A 35 17.31 -4.57 12.26
CA ALA A 35 15.92 -4.30 12.63
C ALA A 35 15.39 -3.01 11.99
N ALA A 36 16.22 -1.97 11.92
CA ALA A 36 15.88 -0.71 11.26
C ALA A 36 15.65 -0.88 9.76
N GLU A 37 16.49 -1.67 9.09
CA GLU A 37 16.30 -2.05 7.69
C GLU A 37 14.97 -2.79 7.48
N ALA A 38 14.69 -3.82 8.29
CA ALA A 38 13.43 -4.56 8.21
C ALA A 38 12.19 -3.67 8.46
N PHE A 39 12.30 -2.70 9.37
CA PHE A 39 11.24 -1.72 9.62
C PHE A 39 11.00 -0.82 8.39
N TYR A 40 12.08 -0.30 7.80
CA TYR A 40 12.00 0.54 6.60
C TYR A 40 11.40 -0.22 5.40
N GLU A 41 11.81 -1.47 5.19
CA GLU A 41 11.26 -2.31 4.13
C GLU A 41 9.76 -2.59 4.32
N LEU A 42 9.32 -2.82 5.56
CA LEU A 42 7.91 -3.02 5.88
C LEU A 42 7.08 -1.75 5.62
N ASP A 43 7.54 -0.57 6.09
CA ASP A 43 6.85 0.71 5.84
C ASP A 43 6.73 1.01 4.35
N THR A 44 7.80 0.77 3.59
CA THR A 44 7.82 0.95 2.14
C THR A 44 6.78 0.03 1.47
N ALA A 45 6.80 -1.27 1.78
CA ALA A 45 5.83 -2.22 1.23
C ALA A 45 4.38 -1.87 1.61
N GLN A 46 4.15 -1.36 2.83
CA GLN A 46 2.82 -0.94 3.28
C GLN A 46 2.31 0.25 2.48
N ARG A 47 3.16 1.26 2.22
CA ARG A 47 2.80 2.45 1.43
C ARG A 47 2.46 2.08 -0.01
N ASP A 48 3.25 1.21 -0.64
CA ASP A 48 3.02 0.77 -2.01
C ASP A 48 1.67 0.02 -2.13
N LEU A 49 1.36 -0.84 -1.16
CA LEU A 49 0.08 -1.55 -1.15
C LEU A 49 -1.11 -0.66 -0.83
N LYS A 50 -0.92 0.38 0.00
CA LYS A 50 -1.96 1.36 0.26
C LYS A 50 -2.42 2.04 -1.04
N ILE A 51 -1.49 2.43 -1.91
CA ILE A 51 -1.81 3.01 -3.24
C ILE A 51 -2.60 2.01 -4.10
N SER A 52 -2.21 0.74 -4.06
CA SER A 52 -2.91 -0.33 -4.80
C SER A 52 -4.35 -0.51 -4.32
N ILE A 53 -4.57 -0.51 -3.00
CA ILE A 53 -5.91 -0.62 -2.39
C ILE A 53 -6.76 0.63 -2.68
N GLU A 54 -6.18 1.83 -2.62
CA GLU A 54 -6.87 3.07 -3.01
C GLU A 54 -7.33 3.02 -4.47
N THR A 55 -6.48 2.51 -5.36
CA THR A 55 -6.83 2.31 -6.78
C THR A 55 -7.97 1.32 -6.95
N ILE A 56 -7.91 0.17 -6.26
CA ILE A 56 -8.99 -0.83 -6.28
C ILE A 56 -10.30 -0.22 -5.78
N ASN A 57 -10.29 0.46 -4.63
CA ASN A 57 -11.50 1.06 -4.05
C ASN A 57 -12.09 2.18 -4.91
N ALA A 58 -11.26 2.94 -5.64
CA ALA A 58 -11.73 3.99 -6.54
C ALA A 58 -12.47 3.44 -7.77
N VAL A 59 -12.19 2.19 -8.15
CA VAL A 59 -12.64 1.60 -9.41
C VAL A 59 -13.66 0.47 -9.19
N ASP A 60 -13.47 -0.35 -8.15
CA ASP A 60 -14.20 -1.59 -7.90
C ASP A 60 -14.93 -1.60 -6.54
N ASN A 61 -16.25 -1.42 -6.59
CA ASN A 61 -17.15 -1.53 -5.44
C ASN A 61 -17.64 -2.97 -5.17
N SER A 62 -17.04 -3.99 -5.80
CA SER A 62 -17.44 -5.38 -5.61
C SER A 62 -17.23 -5.88 -4.17
N PRO A 63 -17.94 -6.95 -3.75
CA PRO A 63 -17.66 -7.60 -2.47
C PRO A 63 -16.19 -8.04 -2.31
N ARG A 64 -15.51 -8.36 -3.41
CA ARG A 64 -14.09 -8.73 -3.39
C ARG A 64 -13.18 -7.54 -3.15
N GLY A 65 -13.45 -6.39 -3.78
CA GLY A 65 -12.74 -5.14 -3.52
C GLY A 65 -12.88 -4.70 -2.06
N ARG A 66 -14.10 -4.70 -1.53
CA ARG A 66 -14.38 -4.40 -0.11
C ARG A 66 -13.65 -5.35 0.84
N LYS A 67 -13.69 -6.66 0.55
CA LYS A 67 -12.94 -7.66 1.32
C LYS A 67 -11.43 -7.39 1.31
N ALA A 68 -10.85 -7.03 0.16
CA ALA A 68 -9.43 -6.69 0.08
C ALA A 68 -9.08 -5.48 0.97
N ALA A 69 -9.94 -4.45 1.00
CA ALA A 69 -9.75 -3.30 1.89
C ALA A 69 -9.83 -3.68 3.39
N GLU A 70 -10.79 -4.54 3.76
CA GLU A 70 -10.92 -5.05 5.14
C GLU A 70 -9.72 -5.91 5.56
N ASP A 71 -9.27 -6.81 4.69
CA ASP A 71 -8.11 -7.67 4.92
C ASP A 71 -6.82 -6.83 5.04
N PHE A 72 -6.66 -5.79 4.21
CA PHE A 72 -5.55 -4.84 4.32
C PHE A 72 -5.60 -4.06 5.64
N ALA A 73 -6.78 -3.60 6.08
CA ALA A 73 -6.93 -2.92 7.37
C ALA A 73 -6.58 -3.84 8.55
N ALA A 74 -6.86 -5.15 8.44
CA ALA A 74 -6.44 -6.13 9.44
C ALA A 74 -4.93 -6.33 9.48
N LEU A 75 -4.27 -6.38 8.31
CA LEU A 75 -2.80 -6.37 8.23
C LEU A 75 -2.20 -5.08 8.80
N GLY A 76 -2.81 -3.93 8.53
CA GLY A 76 -2.37 -2.63 9.07
C GLY A 76 -2.26 -2.63 10.60
N ARG A 77 -3.28 -3.16 11.30
CA ARG A 77 -3.22 -3.28 12.77
C ARG A 77 -2.05 -4.13 13.26
N ARG A 78 -1.75 -5.22 12.56
CA ARG A 78 -0.61 -6.09 12.90
C ARG A 78 0.73 -5.44 12.60
N ILE A 79 0.81 -4.63 11.54
CA ILE A 79 1.98 -3.80 11.23
C ILE A 79 2.20 -2.79 12.35
N ASP A 80 1.14 -2.12 12.81
CA ASP A 80 1.23 -1.14 13.91
C ASP A 80 1.75 -1.81 15.19
N GLU A 81 1.26 -3.03 15.51
CA GLU A 81 1.70 -3.80 16.67
C GLU A 81 3.21 -4.14 16.62
N VAL A 82 3.71 -4.68 15.49
CA VAL A 82 5.14 -5.03 15.37
C VAL A 82 6.04 -3.81 15.26
N SER A 83 5.54 -2.73 14.65
CA SER A 83 6.21 -1.42 14.59
C SER A 83 6.39 -0.84 15.98
N HIS A 84 5.35 -0.90 16.81
CA HIS A 84 5.41 -0.44 18.18
C HIS A 84 6.38 -1.29 19.02
N ALA A 85 6.39 -2.61 18.84
CA ALA A 85 7.35 -3.49 19.52
C ALA A 85 8.80 -3.17 19.14
N TYR A 86 9.06 -2.90 17.86
CA TYR A 86 10.38 -2.47 17.38
C TYR A 86 10.80 -1.13 17.99
N ILE A 87 9.93 -0.11 17.92
CA ILE A 87 10.22 1.23 18.48
C ILE A 87 10.53 1.10 19.98
N THR A 88 9.71 0.33 20.71
CA THR A 88 9.92 0.09 22.14
C THR A 88 11.27 -0.59 22.42
N ALA A 89 11.64 -1.58 21.61
CA ALA A 89 12.94 -2.25 21.75
C ALA A 89 14.10 -1.28 21.51
N VAL A 90 14.03 -0.44 20.49
CA VAL A 90 15.06 0.58 20.20
C VAL A 90 15.14 1.61 21.32
N ASP A 91 14.00 2.11 21.81
CA ASP A 91 13.94 3.15 22.84
C ASP A 91 14.40 2.63 24.22
N SER A 92 14.30 1.33 24.46
CA SER A 92 14.68 0.71 25.73
C SER A 92 16.19 0.56 25.93
N HIS A 93 16.99 0.60 24.85
CA HIS A 93 18.43 0.34 24.90
C HIS A 93 19.23 1.50 24.30
N ASP A 94 19.88 2.28 25.17
CA ASP A 94 20.92 3.23 24.75
C ASP A 94 22.25 2.51 24.47
N LEU A 95 22.38 2.00 23.24
CA LEU A 95 23.58 1.30 22.77
C LEU A 95 24.78 2.23 22.52
N ASP A 96 24.60 3.54 22.62
CA ASP A 96 25.64 4.54 22.36
C ASP A 96 26.37 4.95 23.65
N ARG A 97 25.83 4.58 24.82
CA ARG A 97 26.41 4.80 26.14
C ARG A 97 27.81 4.17 26.33
N ASP A 98 28.79 4.95 26.76
CA ASP A 98 30.20 4.52 26.90
C ASP A 98 30.43 3.40 27.94
N ASP A 99 29.64 3.36 29.01
CA ASP A 99 29.71 2.37 30.10
C ASP A 99 28.66 1.24 29.98
N LEU A 100 28.25 0.90 28.75
CA LEU A 100 27.24 -0.14 28.50
C LEU A 100 27.67 -1.51 29.08
N GLU A 101 26.83 -2.06 29.96
CA GLU A 101 27.07 -3.38 30.55
C GLU A 101 26.89 -4.51 29.52
N PRO A 102 27.78 -5.52 29.45
CA PRO A 102 27.64 -6.63 28.51
C PRO A 102 26.30 -7.39 28.59
N SER A 103 25.70 -7.49 29.78
CA SER A 103 24.40 -8.16 29.96
C SER A 103 23.25 -7.38 29.29
N VAL A 104 23.33 -6.04 29.30
CA VAL A 104 22.39 -5.14 28.61
C VAL A 104 22.56 -5.28 27.10
N ALA A 105 23.80 -5.29 26.59
CA ALA A 105 24.08 -5.50 25.18
C ALA A 105 23.52 -6.86 24.68
N SER A 106 23.69 -7.94 25.45
CA SER A 106 23.13 -9.25 25.09
C SER A 106 21.59 -9.28 25.09
N ARG A 107 20.95 -8.58 26.04
CA ARG A 107 19.48 -8.46 26.09
C ARG A 107 18.97 -7.66 24.90
N ALA A 108 19.58 -6.50 24.63
CA ALA A 108 19.25 -5.65 23.49
C ALA A 108 19.33 -6.42 22.17
N ARG A 109 20.42 -7.16 21.95
CA ARG A 109 20.57 -8.02 20.76
C ARG A 109 19.40 -9.00 20.61
N THR A 110 18.98 -9.65 21.68
CA THR A 110 17.90 -10.65 21.66
C THR A 110 16.55 -10.00 21.35
N GLU A 111 16.24 -8.88 22.00
CA GLU A 111 14.99 -8.14 21.79
C GLU A 111 14.90 -7.54 20.38
N LEU A 112 15.99 -6.94 19.88
CA LEU A 112 16.08 -6.39 18.52
C LEU A 112 15.99 -7.49 17.46
N THR A 113 16.63 -8.64 17.69
CA THR A 113 16.53 -9.79 16.77
C THR A 113 15.09 -10.29 16.68
N ARG A 114 14.40 -10.39 17.83
CA ARG A 114 12.99 -10.79 17.87
C ARG A 114 12.10 -9.78 17.15
N ALA A 115 12.27 -8.48 17.40
CA ALA A 115 11.52 -7.43 16.72
C ALA A 115 11.73 -7.50 15.20
N LYS A 116 12.98 -7.68 14.75
CA LYS A 116 13.32 -7.87 13.34
C LYS A 116 12.63 -9.10 12.74
N ASP A 117 12.66 -10.25 13.42
CA ASP A 117 12.00 -11.47 12.93
C ASP A 117 10.48 -11.30 12.82
N ASP A 118 9.87 -10.55 13.74
CA ASP A 118 8.44 -10.23 13.72
C ASP A 118 8.09 -9.28 12.55
N LEU A 119 8.90 -8.23 12.32
CA LEU A 119 8.78 -7.33 11.16
C LEU A 119 8.87 -8.09 9.84
N VAL A 120 9.90 -8.94 9.68
CA VAL A 120 10.11 -9.75 8.47
C VAL A 120 8.93 -10.70 8.22
N ARG A 121 8.38 -11.30 9.29
CA ARG A 121 7.22 -12.19 9.17
C ARG A 121 6.00 -11.45 8.65
N VAL A 122 5.67 -10.30 9.24
CA VAL A 122 4.54 -9.48 8.82
C VAL A 122 4.74 -8.95 7.40
N LYS A 123 5.96 -8.53 7.04
CA LYS A 123 6.31 -8.16 5.67
C LYS A 123 6.03 -9.30 4.68
N GLY A 124 6.42 -10.53 5.02
CA GLY A 124 6.14 -11.68 4.16
C GLY A 124 4.64 -11.96 3.98
N GLU A 125 3.81 -11.65 4.98
CA GLU A 125 2.36 -11.74 4.86
C GLU A 125 1.78 -10.63 3.99
N LEU A 126 2.31 -9.42 4.14
CA LEU A 126 1.97 -8.26 3.33
C LEU A 126 2.33 -8.47 1.85
N ASP A 127 3.52 -9.01 1.56
CA ASP A 127 3.96 -9.34 0.21
C ASP A 127 3.03 -10.39 -0.44
N ARG A 128 2.65 -11.43 0.31
CA ARG A 128 1.70 -12.46 -0.16
C ARG A 128 0.32 -11.89 -0.42
N PHE A 129 -0.15 -10.98 0.44
CA PHE A 129 -1.39 -10.26 0.22
C PHE A 129 -1.33 -9.44 -1.08
N GLY A 130 -0.23 -8.69 -1.29
CA GLY A 130 -0.01 -7.91 -2.50
C GLY A 130 -0.02 -8.75 -3.78
N GLN A 131 0.65 -9.91 -3.78
CA GLN A 131 0.61 -10.85 -4.90
C GLN A 131 -0.82 -11.33 -5.21
N GLY A 132 -1.67 -11.46 -4.19
CA GLY A 132 -3.07 -11.84 -4.33
C GLY A 132 -3.96 -10.75 -4.95
N LEU A 133 -3.52 -9.48 -5.00
CA LEU A 133 -4.30 -8.38 -5.56
C LEU A 133 -4.26 -8.30 -7.09
N GLY A 134 -3.33 -9.01 -7.75
CA GLY A 134 -3.13 -8.93 -9.21
C GLY A 134 -4.43 -9.04 -10.04
N PRO A 135 -5.32 -10.00 -9.78
CA PRO A 135 -6.60 -10.10 -10.50
C PRO A 135 -7.54 -8.90 -10.28
N LEU A 136 -7.54 -8.30 -9.08
CA LEU A 136 -8.36 -7.12 -8.79
C LEU A 136 -7.81 -5.89 -9.50
N LEU A 137 -6.48 -5.71 -9.49
CA LEU A 137 -5.81 -4.64 -10.22
C LEU A 137 -6.04 -4.76 -11.73
N GLY A 138 -5.87 -5.94 -12.32
CA GLY A 138 -6.15 -6.15 -13.74
C GLY A 138 -7.62 -5.91 -14.11
N SER A 139 -8.56 -6.24 -13.21
CA SER A 139 -9.98 -5.90 -13.38
C SER A 139 -10.21 -4.39 -13.35
N ALA A 140 -9.59 -3.69 -12.38
CA ALA A 140 -9.68 -2.23 -12.27
C ALA A 140 -9.09 -1.54 -13.51
N GLU A 141 -7.91 -1.94 -13.98
CA GLU A 141 -7.28 -1.45 -15.21
C GLU A 141 -8.20 -1.64 -16.43
N THR A 142 -8.83 -2.82 -16.55
CA THR A 142 -9.76 -3.11 -17.63
C THR A 142 -10.99 -2.19 -17.58
N GLN A 143 -11.52 -1.90 -16.40
CA GLN A 143 -12.65 -0.98 -16.24
C GLN A 143 -12.26 0.46 -16.58
N LEU A 144 -11.10 0.92 -16.11
CA LEU A 144 -10.55 2.24 -16.42
C LEU A 144 -10.33 2.42 -17.93
N ALA A 145 -9.76 1.42 -18.59
CA ALA A 145 -9.54 1.45 -20.05
C ALA A 145 -10.86 1.53 -20.84
N ARG A 146 -11.95 0.98 -20.31
CA ARG A 146 -13.28 1.00 -20.94
C ARG A 146 -14.06 2.29 -20.68
N LEU A 147 -13.70 3.05 -19.64
CA LEU A 147 -14.48 4.20 -19.17
C LEU A 147 -14.66 5.26 -20.27
N ALA A 148 -13.57 5.79 -20.82
CA ALA A 148 -13.65 6.86 -21.82
C ALA A 148 -14.39 6.40 -23.10
N PRO A 149 -14.08 5.23 -23.70
CA PRO A 149 -14.84 4.74 -24.86
C PRO A 149 -16.33 4.50 -24.59
N ALA A 150 -16.71 4.04 -23.39
CA ALA A 150 -18.12 3.82 -23.05
C ALA A 150 -18.87 5.14 -22.94
N VAL A 151 -18.29 6.13 -22.26
CA VAL A 151 -18.91 7.46 -22.10
C VAL A 151 -19.05 8.15 -23.46
N GLU A 152 -18.05 8.06 -24.34
CA GLU A 152 -18.13 8.68 -25.66
C GLU A 152 -19.22 8.02 -26.53
N ARG A 153 -19.31 6.69 -26.55
CA ARG A 153 -20.38 5.99 -27.27
C ARG A 153 -21.77 6.41 -26.78
N ALA A 154 -21.97 6.51 -25.47
CA ALA A 154 -23.23 6.96 -24.90
C ALA A 154 -23.60 8.38 -25.34
N ARG A 155 -22.62 9.30 -25.40
CA ARG A 155 -22.85 10.67 -25.90
C ARG A 155 -23.22 10.68 -27.38
N GLN A 156 -22.52 9.91 -28.20
CA GLN A 156 -22.80 9.83 -29.64
C GLN A 156 -24.18 9.22 -29.91
N ALA A 157 -24.58 8.17 -29.19
CA ALA A 157 -25.91 7.59 -29.30
C ALA A 157 -27.00 8.61 -28.96
N LEU A 158 -26.82 9.37 -27.86
CA LEU A 158 -27.78 10.40 -27.46
C LEU A 158 -27.89 11.54 -28.48
N LEU A 159 -26.76 11.97 -29.07
CA LEU A 159 -26.75 12.95 -30.15
C LEU A 159 -27.49 12.42 -31.40
N GLY A 160 -27.26 11.16 -31.76
CA GLY A 160 -27.96 10.47 -32.85
C GLY A 160 -29.47 10.42 -32.61
N ALA A 161 -29.90 10.00 -31.43
CA ALA A 161 -31.31 9.95 -31.03
C ALA A 161 -31.97 11.34 -31.07
N SER A 162 -31.26 12.38 -30.64
CA SER A 162 -31.73 13.77 -30.70
C SER A 162 -31.95 14.23 -32.15
N ASN A 163 -30.98 13.99 -33.04
CA ASN A 163 -31.08 14.33 -34.45
C ASN A 163 -32.21 13.55 -35.14
N ALA A 164 -32.42 12.27 -34.78
CA ALA A 164 -33.51 11.45 -35.31
C ALA A 164 -34.88 11.99 -34.88
N LEU A 165 -35.03 12.38 -33.61
CA LEU A 165 -36.25 13.01 -33.11
C LEU A 165 -36.56 14.31 -33.84
N ASP A 166 -35.55 15.15 -34.08
CA ASP A 166 -35.72 16.40 -34.82
C ASP A 166 -36.11 16.16 -36.28
N ALA A 167 -35.57 15.12 -36.93
CA ALA A 167 -35.97 14.72 -38.28
C ALA A 167 -37.44 14.24 -38.34
N VAL A 168 -37.89 13.45 -37.35
CA VAL A 168 -39.29 12.99 -37.26
C VAL A 168 -40.24 14.18 -37.09
N ARG A 169 -39.86 15.16 -36.25
CA ARG A 169 -40.62 16.41 -36.06
C ARG A 169 -40.66 17.26 -37.33
N ALA A 170 -39.53 17.39 -38.04
CA ALA A 170 -39.46 18.11 -39.30
C ALA A 170 -40.32 17.47 -40.40
N ALA A 171 -40.49 16.15 -40.37
CA ALA A 171 -41.41 15.42 -41.24
C ALA A 171 -42.90 15.57 -40.86
N GLY A 172 -43.22 16.33 -39.80
CA GLY A 172 -44.59 16.56 -39.34
C GLY A 172 -45.21 15.37 -38.59
N LEU A 173 -44.41 14.37 -38.22
CA LEU A 173 -44.86 13.22 -37.45
C LEU A 173 -44.88 13.54 -35.95
N ARG A 174 -45.85 12.96 -35.22
CA ARG A 174 -45.90 13.06 -33.75
C ARG A 174 -44.87 12.12 -33.14
N ALA A 175 -44.10 12.63 -32.19
CA ALA A 175 -43.02 11.90 -31.53
C ALA A 175 -42.97 12.20 -30.02
N ASP A 176 -44.12 12.47 -29.40
CA ASP A 176 -44.20 12.94 -28.01
C ASP A 176 -43.64 11.91 -27.02
N GLU A 177 -43.85 10.62 -27.26
CA GLU A 177 -43.30 9.54 -26.43
C GLU A 177 -41.77 9.43 -26.57
N LEU A 178 -41.24 9.53 -27.80
CA LEU A 178 -39.79 9.53 -28.04
C LEU A 178 -39.12 10.76 -27.41
N ALA A 179 -39.77 11.92 -27.51
CA ALA A 179 -39.33 13.15 -26.86
C ALA A 179 -39.31 13.02 -25.33
N ALA A 180 -40.34 12.40 -24.74
CA ALA A 180 -40.40 12.17 -23.30
C ALA A 180 -39.29 11.21 -22.82
N ARG A 181 -39.04 10.12 -23.57
CA ARG A 181 -37.94 9.19 -23.28
C ARG A 181 -36.57 9.87 -23.37
N LEU A 182 -36.33 10.65 -24.42
CA LEU A 182 -35.07 11.39 -24.57
C LEU A 182 -34.88 12.44 -23.46
N ALA A 183 -35.95 13.15 -23.08
CA ALA A 183 -35.91 14.09 -21.97
C ALA A 183 -35.60 13.41 -20.63
N ALA A 184 -36.04 12.16 -20.43
CA ALA A 184 -35.73 11.38 -19.24
C ALA A 184 -34.24 11.02 -19.12
N LEU A 185 -33.46 11.06 -20.22
CA LEU A 185 -32.02 10.80 -20.23
C LEU A 185 -31.16 12.03 -19.87
N ALA A 186 -31.73 13.24 -19.85
CA ALA A 186 -30.98 14.47 -19.57
C ALA A 186 -30.24 14.48 -18.20
N PRO A 187 -30.83 13.97 -17.09
CA PRO A 187 -30.13 13.85 -15.82
C PRO A 187 -28.95 12.88 -15.89
N GLU A 188 -29.05 11.82 -16.70
CA GLU A 188 -27.99 10.83 -16.86
C GLU A 188 -26.81 11.42 -17.64
N LEU A 189 -27.06 12.20 -18.69
CA LEU A 189 -26.02 12.95 -19.40
C LEU A 189 -25.30 13.95 -18.49
N THR A 190 -26.06 14.65 -17.63
CA THR A 190 -25.48 15.58 -16.66
C THR A 190 -24.50 14.86 -15.73
N LYS A 191 -24.85 13.66 -15.27
CA LYS A 191 -23.99 12.85 -14.40
C LYS A 191 -22.81 12.23 -15.17
N LEU A 192 -22.97 11.85 -16.44
CA LEU A 192 -21.85 11.44 -17.31
C LEU A 192 -20.83 12.57 -17.51
N ASN A 193 -21.29 13.82 -17.65
CA ASN A 193 -20.42 14.99 -17.79
C ASN A 193 -19.70 15.36 -16.48
N GLN A 194 -20.30 15.08 -15.33
CA GLN A 194 -19.63 15.20 -14.04
C GLN A 194 -18.52 14.14 -13.86
N GLY A 195 -18.61 13.01 -14.57
CA GLY A 195 -17.56 12.01 -14.70
C GLY A 195 -17.35 11.10 -13.49
N ALA A 196 -16.44 10.14 -13.66
CA ALA A 196 -16.15 9.13 -12.65
C ALA A 196 -15.46 9.68 -11.38
N GLY A 197 -14.80 10.84 -11.46
CA GLY A 197 -14.21 11.47 -10.26
C GLY A 197 -15.24 11.88 -9.21
N LYS A 198 -16.49 12.13 -9.61
CA LYS A 198 -17.60 12.45 -8.70
C LYS A 198 -18.50 11.25 -8.40
N HIS A 199 -18.70 10.38 -9.39
CA HIS A 199 -19.71 9.31 -9.32
C HIS A 199 -19.14 7.91 -9.15
N GLY A 200 -17.83 7.71 -9.26
CA GLY A 200 -17.20 6.39 -9.31
C GLY A 200 -17.12 5.83 -10.73
N VAL A 201 -16.11 5.00 -11.00
CA VAL A 201 -15.88 4.41 -12.33
C VAL A 201 -16.98 3.40 -12.69
N ALA A 202 -17.33 2.51 -11.77
CA ALA A 202 -18.34 1.47 -11.98
C ALA A 202 -19.72 2.07 -12.28
N GLU A 203 -20.16 3.04 -11.49
CA GLU A 203 -21.45 3.73 -11.64
C GLU A 203 -21.48 4.55 -12.94
N THR A 204 -20.35 5.14 -13.34
CA THR A 204 -20.26 5.88 -14.61
C THR A 204 -20.34 4.93 -15.81
N LEU A 205 -19.69 3.76 -15.74
CA LEU A 205 -19.79 2.72 -16.76
C LEU A 205 -21.22 2.17 -16.88
N GLN A 206 -21.87 1.86 -15.76
CA GLN A 206 -23.27 1.41 -15.76
C GLN A 206 -24.19 2.46 -16.36
N ARG A 207 -24.00 3.73 -16.00
CA ARG A 207 -24.76 4.85 -16.55
C ARG A 207 -24.57 5.00 -18.05
N ALA A 208 -23.33 4.86 -18.54
CA ALA A 208 -23.05 4.92 -19.96
C ALA A 208 -23.74 3.79 -20.73
N ASP A 209 -23.79 2.58 -20.16
CA ASP A 209 -24.51 1.43 -20.74
C ASP A 209 -26.03 1.66 -20.78
N VAL A 210 -26.63 2.20 -19.71
CA VAL A 210 -28.06 2.56 -19.68
C VAL A 210 -28.38 3.63 -20.74
N VAL A 211 -27.61 4.71 -20.79
CA VAL A 211 -27.83 5.79 -21.78
C VAL A 211 -27.67 5.27 -23.20
N LEU A 212 -26.69 4.39 -23.45
CA LEU A 212 -26.49 3.78 -24.77
C LEU A 212 -27.71 2.94 -25.16
N ARG A 213 -28.18 2.04 -24.28
CA ARG A 213 -29.33 1.17 -24.56
C ARG A 213 -30.64 1.94 -24.75
N ASP A 214 -30.85 3.00 -23.98
CA ASP A 214 -32.09 3.77 -24.05
C ASP A 214 -32.11 4.76 -25.23
N ALA A 215 -30.94 5.06 -25.81
CA ALA A 215 -30.80 5.92 -26.99
C ALA A 215 -30.83 5.15 -28.33
N GLU A 216 -30.56 3.84 -28.31
CA GLU A 216 -30.69 2.92 -29.45
C GLU A 216 -32.16 2.49 -29.68
#